data_AF-A0A536V893-F1
#
_entry.id   AF-A0A536V893-F1
#
_cell.length_a   1.000
_cell.length_b   1.000
_cell.length_c   1.000
_cell.angle_alpha   90.00
_cell.angle_beta   90.00
_cell.angle_gamma   90.00
#
_symmetry.space_group_name_H-M   'P 1'
#
loop_
_entity.id
_entity.type
_entity.pdbx_description
1 polymer ?
#
loop_
_entity_poly.entity_id
_entity_poly.type
_entity_poly.pdbx_seq_one_letter_code
_entity_poly.pdbx_strand_id
1 'polypeptide(L)'
;MNRLAGETSPYLQQHASNPVDWYPWGDEALSRARRESKPILLSIGYSACHWCHVMAHESFEDEHVASLMNDLFVNIKVDREERPDLDQIYQTAHAMLTRRSGGWPLTMFLTPSQEPFFGGTYFPKISRYGLAGFADLLPQIAQAYREQGDTIADQSQRLRAALAMTNPEPPESAAPLPGDAAERAYQALAQTFDRRHGGFGGAPKFPHSAELDFCLRRYAMHRDPSALEIVSVSLLRMAEGGIHDQLGGGFCRYSVDAEWTIPHFEKMLYDNAALLSLYADAWRATEDPRFAATARDIVAWVIGEMRSSEGGFFSSLDADSEHEEGKFYVWTPESVKVVLDDDEYAVASRHWGLDRAPNFEHEAWNLRVVQPLEDVRRELGVSTAQAHALLERAREKLFNARSRRVRPGRDDKMLTSWNALMIAALARASRVLEEPSWLGVAQDAADFVKRELWRDGKLVAT
;
A
#
# COMPACT_ATOMS: atom_id res chain seq x y z
N MET A 1 3.08 -20.55 24.82
CA MET A 1 4.25 -20.51 23.92
C MET A 1 3.82 -20.07 22.54
N ASN A 2 4.49 -19.06 21.99
CA ASN A 2 4.30 -18.52 20.64
C ASN A 2 4.60 -19.57 19.56
N ARG A 3 3.75 -19.67 18.52
CA ARG A 3 3.82 -20.68 17.45
C ARG A 3 4.27 -20.14 16.10
N LEU A 4 4.52 -18.84 15.98
CA LEU A 4 4.85 -18.21 14.70
C LEU A 4 6.24 -18.56 14.19
N ALA A 5 7.13 -19.10 15.04
CA ALA A 5 8.49 -19.50 14.65
C ALA A 5 8.55 -20.57 13.54
N GLY A 6 7.47 -21.31 13.29
CA GLY A 6 7.38 -22.30 12.22
C GLY A 6 6.78 -21.80 10.90
N GLU A 7 6.34 -20.55 10.83
CA GLU A 7 5.63 -20.00 9.67
C GLU A 7 6.58 -19.56 8.55
N THR A 8 6.10 -19.46 7.32
CA THR A 8 6.92 -19.00 6.18
C THR A 8 6.83 -17.50 5.95
N SER A 9 5.74 -16.87 6.38
CA SER A 9 5.53 -15.43 6.24
C SER A 9 6.61 -14.63 6.99
N PRO A 10 7.34 -13.71 6.30
CA PRO A 10 8.22 -12.76 6.95
C PRO A 10 7.50 -11.94 8.03
N TYR A 11 6.24 -11.55 7.80
CA TYR A 11 5.43 -10.81 8.77
C TYR A 11 5.17 -11.60 10.05
N LEU A 12 4.82 -12.89 9.94
CA LEU A 12 4.59 -13.72 11.12
C LEU A 12 5.89 -13.98 11.89
N GLN A 13 6.98 -14.23 11.16
CA GLN A 13 8.30 -14.46 11.74
C GLN A 13 8.84 -13.25 12.51
N GLN A 14 8.55 -12.01 12.07
CA GLN A 14 8.87 -10.77 12.80
C GLN A 14 8.28 -10.76 14.23
N HIS A 15 7.24 -11.56 14.50
CA HIS A 15 6.58 -11.63 15.81
C HIS A 15 6.83 -12.93 16.57
N ALA A 16 7.72 -13.81 16.07
CA ALA A 16 7.98 -15.12 16.66
C ALA A 16 8.61 -15.06 18.07
N SER A 17 9.33 -13.97 18.37
CA SER A 17 9.96 -13.73 19.68
C SER A 17 9.10 -12.94 20.66
N ASN A 18 7.92 -12.47 20.24
CA ASN A 18 7.08 -11.66 21.13
C ASN A 18 6.58 -12.50 22.32
N PRO A 19 6.45 -11.89 23.52
CA PRO A 19 5.92 -12.56 24.71
C PRO A 19 4.45 -12.97 24.58
N VAL A 20 3.73 -12.44 23.59
CA VAL A 20 2.36 -12.87 23.27
C VAL A 20 2.39 -14.31 22.72
N ASP A 21 1.47 -15.14 23.22
CA ASP A 21 1.22 -16.51 22.77
C ASP A 21 0.46 -16.52 21.44
N TRP A 22 1.12 -16.04 20.39
CA TRP A 22 0.55 -15.99 19.05
C TRP A 22 0.34 -17.38 18.46
N TYR A 23 -0.80 -17.52 17.80
CA TYR A 23 -1.10 -18.60 16.87
C TYR A 23 -1.19 -18.07 15.44
N PRO A 24 -0.76 -18.85 14.43
CA PRO A 24 -1.23 -18.66 13.07
C PRO A 24 -2.74 -18.97 13.01
N TRP A 25 -3.42 -18.49 11.97
CA TRP A 25 -4.80 -18.88 11.75
C TRP A 25 -4.91 -20.37 11.40
N GLY A 26 -5.59 -21.16 12.24
CA GLY A 26 -5.79 -22.58 11.99
C GLY A 26 -6.60 -23.30 13.05
N ASP A 27 -6.84 -24.59 12.82
CA ASP A 27 -7.72 -25.43 13.65
C ASP A 27 -7.28 -25.51 15.10
N GLU A 28 -5.97 -25.45 15.39
CA GLU A 28 -5.45 -25.49 16.76
C GLU A 28 -5.96 -24.30 17.58
N ALA A 29 -5.78 -23.08 17.05
CA ALA A 29 -6.20 -21.84 17.72
C ALA A 29 -7.73 -21.77 17.86
N LEU A 30 -8.43 -22.06 16.75
CA LEU A 30 -9.89 -22.00 16.71
C LEU A 30 -10.54 -23.05 17.64
N SER A 31 -9.98 -24.25 17.70
CA SER A 31 -10.48 -25.30 18.60
C SER A 31 -10.15 -25.01 20.06
N ARG A 32 -9.02 -24.35 20.35
CA ARG A 32 -8.69 -23.87 21.69
C ARG A 32 -9.69 -22.81 22.15
N ALA A 33 -9.97 -21.81 21.33
CA ALA A 33 -10.96 -20.77 21.65
C ALA A 33 -12.33 -21.37 22.00
N ARG A 34 -12.79 -22.36 21.22
CA ARG A 34 -14.04 -23.10 21.48
C ARG A 34 -14.01 -23.91 22.76
N ARG A 35 -12.93 -24.66 23.01
CA ARG A 35 -12.80 -25.50 24.21
C ARG A 35 -12.73 -24.69 25.50
N GLU A 36 -12.05 -23.55 25.46
CA GLU A 36 -11.86 -22.68 26.63
C GLU A 36 -12.98 -21.64 26.77
N SER A 37 -13.90 -21.56 25.81
CA SER A 37 -14.92 -20.50 25.71
C SER A 37 -14.30 -19.10 25.86
N LYS A 38 -13.11 -18.91 25.28
CA LYS A 38 -12.34 -17.67 25.34
C LYS A 38 -12.48 -16.89 24.04
N PRO A 39 -12.66 -15.55 24.09
CA PRO A 39 -12.69 -14.73 22.89
C PRO A 39 -11.35 -14.77 22.17
N ILE A 40 -11.39 -14.55 20.86
CA ILE A 40 -10.21 -14.47 20.00
C ILE A 40 -9.82 -13.00 19.85
N LEU A 41 -8.53 -12.70 19.97
CA LEU A 41 -7.95 -11.45 19.53
C LEU A 41 -7.22 -11.73 18.20
N LEU A 42 -7.79 -11.23 17.12
CA LEU A 42 -7.26 -11.38 15.77
C LEU A 42 -6.51 -10.10 15.37
N SER A 43 -5.22 -10.23 15.07
CA SER A 43 -4.38 -9.16 14.51
C SER A 43 -4.02 -9.50 13.06
N ILE A 44 -4.47 -8.69 12.10
CA ILE A 44 -4.13 -8.82 10.67
C ILE A 44 -3.21 -7.67 10.26
N GLY A 45 -2.14 -8.00 9.55
CA GLY A 45 -1.19 -7.02 8.99
C GLY A 45 -0.32 -7.66 7.92
N TYR A 46 0.79 -7.01 7.57
CA TYR A 46 1.79 -7.49 6.61
C TYR A 46 3.13 -6.82 6.92
N SER A 47 4.19 -7.33 6.32
CA SER A 47 5.59 -7.04 6.66
C SER A 47 5.99 -5.59 6.47
N ALA A 48 5.49 -4.92 5.42
CA ALA A 48 5.85 -3.55 5.04
C ALA A 48 5.05 -2.44 5.76
N CYS A 49 4.15 -2.81 6.68
CA CYS A 49 3.21 -1.92 7.35
C CYS A 49 3.85 -1.21 8.56
N HIS A 50 4.15 0.08 8.46
CA HIS A 50 4.71 0.87 9.56
C HIS A 50 3.88 0.79 10.86
N TRP A 51 2.57 1.08 10.79
CA TRP A 51 1.71 1.06 11.98
C TRP A 51 1.60 -0.33 12.63
N CYS A 52 1.86 -1.40 11.86
CA CYS A 52 1.92 -2.76 12.37
C CYS A 52 3.18 -2.96 13.23
N HIS A 53 4.32 -2.39 12.82
CA HIS A 53 5.55 -2.37 13.62
C HIS A 53 5.40 -1.51 14.86
N VAL A 54 4.85 -0.29 14.73
CA VAL A 54 4.61 0.60 15.87
C VAL A 54 3.76 -0.09 16.94
N MET A 55 2.65 -0.72 16.54
CA MET A 55 1.79 -1.43 17.48
C MET A 55 2.51 -2.64 18.11
N ALA A 56 3.36 -3.33 17.36
CA ALA A 56 4.13 -4.45 17.87
C ALA A 56 5.15 -4.02 18.93
N HIS A 57 5.97 -3.01 18.62
CA HIS A 57 6.96 -2.46 19.54
C HIS A 57 6.32 -1.84 20.79
N GLU A 58 5.25 -1.05 20.63
CA GLU A 58 4.60 -0.42 21.78
C GLU A 58 3.86 -1.42 22.67
N SER A 59 3.21 -2.43 22.07
CA SER A 59 2.24 -3.27 22.79
C SER A 59 2.57 -4.75 22.80
N PHE A 60 2.90 -5.37 21.66
CA PHE A 60 3.06 -6.83 21.60
C PHE A 60 4.40 -7.33 22.16
N GLU A 61 5.40 -6.46 22.26
CA GLU A 61 6.70 -6.73 22.89
C GLU A 61 6.72 -6.43 24.39
N ASP A 62 5.70 -5.72 24.91
CA ASP A 62 5.59 -5.40 26.32
C ASP A 62 5.03 -6.58 27.13
N GLU A 63 5.80 -7.06 28.11
CA GLU A 63 5.45 -8.21 28.95
C GLU A 63 4.12 -8.05 29.69
N HIS A 64 3.79 -6.83 30.14
CA HIS A 64 2.55 -6.59 30.88
C HIS A 64 1.34 -6.69 29.95
N VAL A 65 1.39 -6.01 28.80
CA VAL A 65 0.33 -6.10 27.78
C VAL A 65 0.19 -7.53 27.26
N ALA A 66 1.31 -8.21 27.00
CA ALA A 66 1.30 -9.60 26.54
C ALA A 66 0.67 -10.55 27.55
N SER A 67 0.95 -10.39 28.85
CA SER A 67 0.28 -11.16 29.90
C SER A 67 -1.24 -10.97 29.86
N LEU A 68 -1.71 -9.71 29.76
CA LEU A 68 -3.14 -9.42 29.64
C LEU A 68 -3.75 -10.10 28.41
N MET A 69 -3.08 -10.02 27.26
CA MET A 69 -3.54 -10.68 26.03
C MET A 69 -3.63 -12.20 26.21
N ASN A 70 -2.59 -12.83 26.75
CA ASN A 70 -2.47 -14.28 26.90
C ASN A 70 -3.49 -14.85 27.91
N ASP A 71 -3.78 -14.09 28.97
CA ASP A 71 -4.74 -14.50 29.99
C ASP A 71 -6.18 -14.41 29.48
N LEU A 72 -6.49 -13.32 28.77
CA LEU A 72 -7.86 -12.94 28.42
C LEU A 72 -8.33 -13.48 27.07
N PHE A 73 -7.42 -13.75 26.12
CA PHE A 73 -7.76 -14.06 24.73
C PHE A 73 -6.99 -15.26 24.17
N VAL A 74 -7.52 -15.85 23.10
CA VAL A 74 -6.72 -16.65 22.17
C VAL A 74 -6.20 -15.71 21.08
N ASN A 75 -4.89 -15.47 21.08
CA ASN A 75 -4.25 -14.49 20.20
C ASN A 75 -3.89 -15.12 18.85
N ILE A 76 -4.47 -14.61 17.76
CA ILE A 76 -4.22 -15.08 16.39
C ILE A 76 -3.62 -13.96 15.57
N LYS A 77 -2.52 -14.24 14.87
CA LYS A 77 -1.87 -13.31 13.95
C LYS A 77 -1.98 -13.81 12.51
N VAL A 78 -2.28 -12.90 11.58
CA VAL A 78 -2.53 -13.23 10.17
C VAL A 78 -1.77 -12.26 9.27
N ASP A 79 -1.02 -12.82 8.32
CA ASP A 79 -0.51 -12.07 7.17
C ASP A 79 -1.62 -11.94 6.11
N ARG A 80 -2.04 -10.71 5.81
CA ARG A 80 -3.06 -10.45 4.79
C ARG A 80 -2.62 -10.85 3.38
N GLU A 81 -1.32 -10.92 3.12
CA GLU A 81 -0.81 -11.27 1.80
C GLU A 81 -0.98 -12.78 1.53
N GLU A 82 -0.81 -13.60 2.56
CA GLU A 82 -1.08 -15.05 2.49
C GLU A 82 -2.58 -15.39 2.64
N ARG A 83 -3.33 -14.59 3.42
CA ARG A 83 -4.77 -14.78 3.70
C ARG A 83 -5.62 -13.54 3.38
N PRO A 84 -5.66 -13.11 2.10
CA PRO A 84 -6.46 -11.95 1.69
C PRO A 84 -7.97 -12.18 1.88
N ASP A 85 -8.40 -13.44 1.92
CA ASP A 85 -9.78 -13.85 2.21
C ASP A 85 -10.21 -13.42 3.62
N LEU A 86 -9.37 -13.68 4.64
CA LEU A 86 -9.65 -13.28 6.01
C LEU A 86 -9.61 -11.77 6.17
N ASP A 87 -8.58 -11.14 5.59
CA ASP A 87 -8.42 -9.70 5.59
C ASP A 87 -9.67 -8.99 5.06
N GLN A 88 -10.18 -9.40 3.90
CA GLN A 88 -11.37 -8.81 3.30
C GLN A 88 -12.62 -8.98 4.18
N ILE A 89 -12.84 -10.18 4.74
CA ILE A 89 -13.99 -10.46 5.61
C ILE A 89 -13.96 -9.54 6.83
N TYR A 90 -12.82 -9.45 7.52
CA TYR A 90 -12.73 -8.71 8.77
C TYR A 90 -12.61 -7.19 8.58
N GLN A 91 -12.03 -6.71 7.48
CA GLN A 91 -12.10 -5.29 7.11
C GLN A 91 -13.55 -4.84 6.84
N THR A 92 -14.32 -5.67 6.14
CA THR A 92 -15.75 -5.42 5.89
C THR A 92 -16.53 -5.41 7.19
N ALA A 93 -16.28 -6.38 8.07
CA ALA A 93 -16.91 -6.45 9.38
C ALA A 93 -16.57 -5.24 10.26
N HIS A 94 -15.31 -4.81 10.28
CA HIS A 94 -14.88 -3.58 10.96
C HIS A 94 -15.67 -2.38 10.45
N ALA A 95 -15.75 -2.19 9.13
CA ALA A 95 -16.47 -1.07 8.54
C ALA A 95 -17.96 -1.06 8.90
N MET A 96 -18.60 -2.23 8.98
CA MET A 96 -20.00 -2.35 9.43
C MET A 96 -20.16 -2.02 10.93
N LEU A 97 -19.25 -2.51 11.78
CA LEU A 97 -19.30 -2.31 13.23
C LEU A 97 -19.03 -0.85 13.62
N THR A 98 -18.01 -0.24 13.04
CA THR A 98 -17.51 1.08 13.46
C THR A 98 -18.05 2.22 12.60
N ARG A 99 -18.61 1.90 11.42
CA ARG A 99 -18.97 2.87 10.36
C ARG A 99 -17.78 3.72 9.92
N ARG A 100 -16.56 3.17 10.02
CA ARG A 100 -15.31 3.81 9.62
C ARG A 100 -14.58 2.92 8.62
N SER A 101 -13.75 3.52 7.78
CA SER A 101 -12.86 2.77 6.90
C SER A 101 -11.94 1.86 7.72
N GLY A 102 -11.63 0.69 7.16
CA GLY A 102 -10.61 -0.21 7.68
C GLY A 102 -9.19 0.31 7.43
N GLY A 103 -8.21 -0.48 7.85
CA GLY A 103 -6.79 -0.20 7.67
C GLY A 103 -5.95 -1.26 8.39
N TRP A 104 -4.63 -1.14 8.31
CA TRP A 104 -3.71 -2.03 9.02
C TRP A 104 -2.87 -1.23 10.03
N PRO A 105 -2.52 -1.80 11.19
CA PRO A 105 -2.92 -3.13 11.67
C PRO A 105 -4.43 -3.19 11.90
N LEU A 106 -5.05 -4.33 11.61
CA LEU A 106 -6.45 -4.57 11.92
C LEU A 106 -6.52 -5.43 13.18
N THR A 107 -7.16 -4.91 14.22
CA THR A 107 -7.33 -5.59 15.52
C THR A 107 -8.80 -5.87 15.76
N MET A 108 -9.18 -7.14 15.68
CA MET A 108 -10.56 -7.60 15.85
C MET A 108 -10.70 -8.51 17.06
N PHE A 109 -11.82 -8.38 17.77
CA PHE A 109 -12.20 -9.27 18.86
C PHE A 109 -13.38 -10.11 18.41
N LEU A 110 -13.17 -11.42 18.41
CA LEU A 110 -14.12 -12.40 17.89
C LEU A 110 -14.61 -13.32 19.00
N THR A 111 -15.83 -13.83 18.82
CA THR A 111 -16.29 -14.99 19.59
C THR A 111 -15.45 -16.24 19.22
N PRO A 112 -15.53 -17.33 20.01
CA PRO A 112 -14.98 -18.63 19.63
C PRO A 112 -15.51 -19.20 18.30
N SER A 113 -16.66 -18.71 17.85
CA SER A 113 -17.31 -19.05 16.58
C SER A 113 -16.93 -18.07 15.44
N GLN A 114 -15.89 -17.25 15.67
CA GLN A 114 -15.26 -16.34 14.72
C GLN A 114 -16.11 -15.12 14.35
N GLU A 115 -17.24 -14.88 15.00
CA GLU A 115 -18.01 -13.66 14.73
C GLU A 115 -17.35 -12.44 15.40
N PRO A 116 -17.08 -11.35 14.65
CA PRO A 116 -16.52 -10.14 15.24
C PRO A 116 -17.58 -9.36 16.02
N PHE A 117 -17.22 -8.89 17.21
CA PHE A 117 -18.11 -8.08 18.06
C PHE A 117 -17.51 -6.73 18.46
N PHE A 118 -16.20 -6.57 18.36
CA PHE A 118 -15.51 -5.30 18.52
C PHE A 118 -14.28 -5.27 17.61
N GLY A 119 -13.84 -4.08 17.22
CA GLY A 119 -12.64 -3.94 16.41
C GLY A 119 -12.19 -2.50 16.24
N GLY A 120 -10.95 -2.37 15.82
CA GLY A 120 -10.34 -1.12 15.42
C GLY A 120 -9.08 -1.40 14.62
N THR A 121 -8.40 -0.34 14.18
CA THR A 121 -7.12 -0.47 13.50
C THR A 121 -5.98 -0.47 14.52
N TYR A 122 -5.36 0.69 14.70
CA TYR A 122 -4.29 0.93 15.66
C TYR A 122 -4.85 1.27 17.05
N PHE A 123 -4.28 0.65 18.09
CA PHE A 123 -4.48 1.04 19.48
C PHE A 123 -3.12 1.36 20.13
N PRO A 124 -2.92 2.56 20.68
CA PRO A 124 -1.67 2.88 21.38
C PRO A 124 -1.57 2.09 22.68
N LYS A 125 -0.36 1.84 23.18
CA LYS A 125 -0.18 1.17 24.48
C LYS A 125 -0.92 1.89 25.61
N ILE A 126 -0.76 3.22 25.66
CA ILE A 126 -1.34 4.12 26.66
C ILE A 126 -2.28 5.09 25.95
N SER A 127 -3.39 5.44 26.61
CA SER A 127 -4.38 6.38 26.10
C SER A 127 -3.73 7.71 25.65
N ARG A 128 -3.88 8.06 24.37
CA ARG A 128 -3.34 9.30 23.78
C ARG A 128 -4.19 9.76 22.60
N TYR A 129 -4.25 11.07 22.37
CA TYR A 129 -4.97 11.67 21.24
C TYR A 129 -6.45 11.21 21.12
N GLY A 130 -7.11 10.94 22.24
CA GLY A 130 -8.50 10.45 22.27
C GLY A 130 -8.67 8.97 21.91
N LEU A 131 -7.59 8.23 21.69
CA LEU A 131 -7.59 6.78 21.55
C LEU A 131 -7.41 6.10 22.91
N ALA A 132 -8.19 5.05 23.15
CA ALA A 132 -8.04 4.23 24.35
C ALA A 132 -6.73 3.44 24.31
N GLY A 133 -6.05 3.37 25.45
CA GLY A 133 -4.86 2.54 25.63
C GLY A 133 -5.20 1.06 25.52
N PHE A 134 -4.37 0.31 24.82
CA PHE A 134 -4.60 -1.12 24.58
C PHE A 134 -4.61 -1.92 25.89
N ALA A 135 -3.72 -1.59 26.83
CA ALA A 135 -3.69 -2.20 28.17
C ALA A 135 -5.00 -1.98 28.95
N ASP A 136 -5.62 -0.80 28.80
CA ASP A 136 -6.89 -0.47 29.45
C ASP A 136 -8.09 -1.11 28.75
N LEU A 137 -8.00 -1.28 27.43
CA LEU A 137 -9.05 -1.80 26.57
C LEU A 137 -9.24 -3.32 26.74
N LEU A 138 -8.14 -4.07 26.83
CA LEU A 138 -8.18 -5.54 26.89
C LEU A 138 -9.07 -6.08 28.04
N PRO A 139 -8.96 -5.61 29.30
CA PRO A 139 -9.83 -6.06 30.38
C PRO A 139 -11.31 -5.69 30.16
N GLN A 140 -11.58 -4.50 29.61
CA GLN A 140 -12.94 -4.02 29.36
C GLN A 140 -13.65 -4.89 28.32
N ILE A 141 -12.96 -5.23 27.23
CA ILE A 141 -13.50 -6.12 26.19
C ILE A 141 -13.75 -7.52 26.75
N ALA A 142 -12.81 -8.06 27.53
CA ALA A 142 -12.97 -9.37 28.16
C ALA A 142 -14.12 -9.40 29.18
N GLN A 143 -14.33 -8.31 29.93
CA GLN A 143 -15.45 -8.16 30.85
C GLN A 143 -16.78 -8.09 30.09
N ALA A 144 -16.87 -7.25 29.06
CA ALA A 144 -18.06 -7.13 28.22
C ALA A 144 -18.43 -8.49 27.59
N TYR A 145 -17.44 -9.25 27.11
CA TYR A 145 -17.68 -10.60 26.58
C TYR A 145 -18.30 -11.55 27.62
N ARG A 146 -17.85 -11.52 28.87
CA ARG A 146 -18.38 -12.37 29.95
C ARG A 146 -19.76 -11.94 30.44
N GLU A 147 -19.98 -10.64 30.56
CA GLU A 147 -21.20 -10.08 31.19
C GLU A 147 -22.34 -9.87 30.17
N GLN A 148 -22.01 -9.68 28.90
CA GLN A 148 -22.96 -9.31 27.84
C GLN A 148 -22.99 -10.33 26.70
N GLY A 149 -22.64 -11.59 26.99
CA GLY A 149 -22.52 -12.66 26.00
C GLY A 149 -23.74 -12.83 25.10
N ASP A 150 -24.95 -12.77 25.65
CA ASP A 150 -26.20 -12.88 24.89
C ASP A 150 -26.39 -11.71 23.90
N THR A 151 -26.09 -10.49 24.34
CA THR A 151 -26.14 -9.28 23.49
C THR A 151 -25.11 -9.36 22.37
N ILE A 152 -23.89 -9.80 22.69
CA ILE A 152 -22.81 -9.98 21.71
C ILE A 152 -23.18 -11.06 20.69
N ALA A 153 -23.83 -12.15 21.12
CA ALA A 153 -24.30 -13.20 20.21
C ALA A 153 -25.38 -12.69 19.23
N ASP A 154 -26.37 -11.92 19.71
CA ASP A 154 -27.40 -11.32 18.84
C ASP A 154 -26.79 -10.31 17.85
N GLN A 155 -25.88 -9.44 18.29
CA GLN A 155 -25.16 -8.52 17.41
C GLN A 155 -24.33 -9.26 16.35
N SER A 156 -23.62 -10.30 16.77
CA SER A 156 -22.80 -11.15 15.90
C SER A 156 -23.64 -11.84 14.83
N GLN A 157 -24.84 -12.33 15.18
CA GLN A 157 -25.75 -12.96 14.23
C GLN A 157 -26.24 -11.96 13.18
N ARG A 158 -26.59 -10.74 13.59
CA ARG A 158 -27.01 -9.67 12.65
C ARG A 158 -25.88 -9.28 11.72
N LEU A 159 -24.66 -9.18 12.23
CA LEU A 159 -23.48 -8.87 11.42
C LEU A 159 -23.17 -9.98 10.43
N ARG A 160 -23.24 -11.25 10.85
CA ARG A 160 -23.08 -12.40 9.95
C ARG A 160 -24.11 -12.37 8.82
N ALA A 161 -25.38 -12.09 9.13
CA ALA A 161 -26.42 -11.94 8.12
C ALA A 161 -26.13 -10.78 7.15
N ALA A 162 -25.66 -9.63 7.66
CA ALA A 162 -25.27 -8.50 6.82
C ALA A 162 -24.06 -8.82 5.93
N LEU A 163 -23.05 -9.54 6.45
CA LEU A 163 -21.88 -9.96 5.69
C LEU A 163 -22.25 -10.92 4.55
N ALA A 164 -23.18 -11.85 4.80
CA ALA A 164 -23.70 -12.75 3.77
C ALA A 164 -24.41 -11.98 2.64
N MET A 165 -25.00 -10.81 2.93
CA MET A 165 -25.63 -9.95 1.92
C MET A 165 -24.61 -9.13 1.11
N THR A 166 -23.41 -8.85 1.65
CA THR A 166 -22.36 -8.14 0.91
C THR A 166 -21.58 -9.01 -0.07
N ASN A 167 -21.61 -10.33 0.10
CA ASN A 167 -20.99 -11.27 -0.83
C ASN A 167 -21.99 -12.41 -1.14
N PRO A 168 -23.13 -12.09 -1.79
CA PRO A 168 -24.14 -13.09 -2.08
C PRO A 168 -23.53 -14.19 -2.95
N GLU A 169 -23.93 -15.45 -2.74
CA GLU A 169 -23.65 -16.49 -3.72
C GLU A 169 -24.10 -15.98 -5.09
N PRO A 170 -23.26 -16.08 -6.13
CA PRO A 170 -23.62 -15.57 -7.45
C PRO A 170 -24.93 -16.26 -7.84
N PRO A 171 -26.01 -15.51 -8.09
CA PRO A 171 -27.26 -16.12 -8.51
C PRO A 171 -27.02 -16.89 -9.81
N GLU A 172 -27.72 -18.01 -10.02
CA GLU A 172 -27.61 -18.85 -11.24
C GLU A 172 -27.71 -18.03 -12.54
N SER A 173 -28.36 -16.86 -12.48
CA SER A 173 -28.16 -15.77 -13.43
C SER A 173 -28.00 -14.43 -12.69
N ALA A 174 -26.85 -13.77 -12.84
CA ALA A 174 -26.70 -12.37 -12.44
C ALA A 174 -27.74 -11.52 -13.18
N ALA A 175 -28.59 -10.81 -12.43
CA ALA A 175 -29.46 -9.81 -13.03
C ALA A 175 -28.58 -8.81 -13.79
N PRO A 176 -28.94 -8.41 -15.02
CA PRO A 176 -28.15 -7.44 -15.78
C PRO A 176 -28.04 -6.14 -14.98
N LEU A 177 -26.85 -5.54 -14.98
CA LEU A 177 -26.66 -4.22 -14.39
C LEU A 177 -27.63 -3.22 -15.05
N PRO A 178 -28.19 -2.27 -14.29
CA PRO A 178 -28.98 -1.18 -14.86
C PRO A 178 -28.23 -0.51 -16.02
N GLY A 179 -28.93 -0.17 -17.11
CA GLY A 179 -28.28 0.41 -18.30
C GLY A 179 -27.56 1.75 -18.04
N ASP A 180 -27.91 2.44 -16.96
CA ASP A 180 -27.31 3.69 -16.52
C ASP A 180 -26.21 3.50 -15.44
N ALA A 181 -25.87 2.26 -15.06
CA ALA A 181 -24.93 1.99 -13.97
C ALA A 181 -23.55 2.62 -14.21
N ALA A 182 -23.01 2.49 -15.43
CA ALA A 182 -21.73 3.09 -15.80
C ALA A 182 -21.77 4.64 -15.76
N GLU A 183 -22.89 5.22 -16.18
CA GLU A 183 -23.06 6.68 -16.11
C GLU A 183 -23.13 7.16 -14.66
N ARG A 184 -23.90 6.47 -13.81
CA ARG A 184 -23.99 6.80 -12.38
C ARG A 184 -22.65 6.65 -11.67
N ALA A 185 -21.89 5.60 -11.98
CA ALA A 185 -20.54 5.41 -11.44
C ALA A 185 -19.61 6.56 -11.84
N TYR A 186 -19.62 6.96 -13.11
CA TYR A 186 -18.85 8.10 -13.58
C TYR A 186 -19.25 9.41 -12.89
N GLN A 187 -20.55 9.69 -12.77
CA GLN A 187 -21.03 10.91 -12.11
C GLN A 187 -20.60 10.97 -10.63
N ALA A 188 -20.60 9.84 -9.93
CA ALA A 188 -20.10 9.76 -8.56
C ALA A 188 -18.59 10.06 -8.49
N LEU A 189 -17.79 9.49 -9.39
CA LEU A 189 -16.35 9.77 -9.48
C LEU A 189 -16.08 11.24 -9.79
N ALA A 190 -16.77 11.81 -10.79
CA ALA A 190 -16.63 13.20 -11.18
C ALA A 190 -16.97 14.18 -10.04
N GLN A 191 -17.93 13.84 -9.16
CA GLN A 191 -18.27 14.65 -7.99
C GLN A 191 -17.19 14.64 -6.90
N THR A 192 -16.43 13.54 -6.79
CA THR A 192 -15.38 13.38 -5.77
C THR A 192 -13.98 13.76 -6.26
N PHE A 193 -13.85 14.07 -7.56
CA PHE A 193 -12.59 14.42 -8.18
C PHE A 193 -12.02 15.74 -7.64
N ASP A 194 -10.80 15.68 -7.13
CA ASP A 194 -10.05 16.86 -6.71
C ASP A 194 -9.35 17.48 -7.92
N ARG A 195 -9.97 18.51 -8.51
CA ARG A 195 -9.39 19.23 -9.66
C ARG A 195 -8.06 19.92 -9.35
N ARG A 196 -7.77 20.25 -8.10
CA ARG A 196 -6.57 21.01 -7.72
C ARG A 196 -5.37 20.08 -7.60
N HIS A 197 -5.53 18.99 -6.85
CA HIS A 197 -4.46 18.06 -6.52
C HIS A 197 -4.57 16.72 -7.24
N GLY A 198 -5.62 16.47 -8.02
CA GLY A 198 -5.85 15.17 -8.64
C GLY A 198 -6.28 14.10 -7.64
N GLY A 199 -6.71 12.95 -8.17
CA GLY A 199 -7.28 11.86 -7.39
C GLY A 199 -8.70 12.14 -6.91
N PHE A 200 -9.17 11.31 -5.99
CA PHE A 200 -10.51 11.39 -5.43
C PHE A 200 -10.44 11.62 -3.92
N GLY A 201 -11.34 12.44 -3.39
CA GLY A 201 -11.45 12.68 -1.95
C GLY A 201 -10.31 13.50 -1.33
N GLY A 202 -10.22 13.46 0.00
CA GLY A 202 -9.24 14.19 0.82
C GLY A 202 -8.08 13.33 1.30
N ALA A 203 -7.52 13.67 2.47
CA ALA A 203 -6.46 12.93 3.14
C ALA A 203 -7.02 11.80 4.03
N PRO A 204 -6.35 10.62 4.14
CA PRO A 204 -5.24 10.18 3.28
C PRO A 204 -5.71 9.89 1.85
N LYS A 205 -4.83 10.06 0.87
CA LYS A 205 -5.17 9.98 -0.56
C LYS A 205 -4.52 8.78 -1.25
N PHE A 206 -5.32 7.95 -1.91
CA PHE A 206 -4.91 6.72 -2.60
C PHE A 206 -4.98 6.87 -4.13
N PRO A 207 -4.13 6.15 -4.90
CA PRO A 207 -4.11 6.25 -6.37
C PRO A 207 -5.42 5.92 -7.10
N HIS A 208 -6.29 5.06 -6.53
CA HIS A 208 -7.57 4.65 -7.13
C HIS A 208 -7.44 4.25 -8.62
N SER A 209 -6.46 3.38 -8.91
CA SER A 209 -6.08 3.01 -10.26
C SER A 209 -7.23 2.38 -11.07
N ALA A 210 -8.13 1.63 -10.43
CA ALA A 210 -9.27 1.02 -11.12
C ALA A 210 -10.29 2.07 -11.56
N GLU A 211 -10.56 3.06 -10.73
CA GLU A 211 -11.44 4.19 -11.01
C GLU A 211 -10.85 5.10 -12.10
N LEU A 212 -9.54 5.31 -12.09
CA LEU A 212 -8.84 6.03 -13.17
C LEU A 212 -8.89 5.25 -14.49
N ASP A 213 -8.69 3.92 -14.48
CA ASP A 213 -8.83 3.07 -15.69
C ASP A 213 -10.26 3.15 -16.25
N PHE A 214 -11.26 3.14 -15.37
CA PHE A 214 -12.66 3.31 -15.74
C PHE A 214 -12.91 4.66 -16.45
N CYS A 215 -12.40 5.77 -15.89
CA CYS A 215 -12.47 7.09 -16.54
C CYS A 215 -11.72 7.13 -17.87
N LEU A 216 -10.55 6.49 -17.98
CA LEU A 216 -9.78 6.44 -19.22
C LEU A 216 -10.51 5.64 -20.30
N ARG A 217 -11.15 4.53 -19.95
CA ARG A 217 -12.01 3.76 -20.87
C ARG A 217 -13.22 4.56 -21.32
N ARG A 218 -13.84 5.34 -20.42
CA ARG A 218 -14.92 6.25 -20.79
C ARG A 218 -14.46 7.26 -21.84
N TYR A 219 -13.29 7.87 -21.65
CA TYR A 219 -12.70 8.73 -22.68
C TYR A 219 -12.47 7.98 -24.00
N ALA A 220 -11.93 6.76 -23.96
CA ALA A 220 -11.69 5.97 -25.17
C ALA A 220 -12.99 5.65 -25.94
N MET A 221 -14.09 5.39 -25.23
CA MET A 221 -15.39 5.05 -25.82
C MET A 221 -16.18 6.26 -26.32
N HIS A 222 -16.20 7.35 -25.55
CA HIS A 222 -17.10 8.50 -25.78
C HIS A 222 -16.38 9.79 -26.16
N ARG A 223 -15.04 9.81 -26.12
CA ARG A 223 -14.22 11.01 -26.29
C ARG A 223 -14.60 12.13 -25.30
N ASP A 224 -15.01 11.76 -24.09
CA ASP A 224 -15.37 12.67 -23.01
C ASP A 224 -14.12 13.38 -22.44
N PRO A 225 -13.92 14.68 -22.72
CA PRO A 225 -12.71 15.39 -22.29
C PRO A 225 -12.63 15.54 -20.77
N SER A 226 -13.78 15.56 -20.07
CA SER A 226 -13.81 15.64 -18.60
C SER A 226 -13.28 14.35 -17.98
N ALA A 227 -13.58 13.20 -18.58
CA ALA A 227 -13.04 11.92 -18.14
C ALA A 227 -11.51 11.85 -18.34
N LEU A 228 -11.00 12.40 -19.45
CA LEU A 228 -9.56 12.50 -19.69
C LEU A 228 -8.87 13.49 -18.74
N GLU A 229 -9.53 14.60 -18.39
CA GLU A 229 -9.03 15.55 -17.39
C GLU A 229 -8.83 14.87 -16.04
N ILE A 230 -9.83 14.09 -15.58
CA ILE A 230 -9.74 13.33 -14.31
C ILE A 230 -8.47 12.47 -14.29
N VAL A 231 -8.25 11.70 -15.36
CA VAL A 231 -7.09 10.81 -15.48
C VAL A 231 -5.79 11.62 -15.54
N SER A 232 -5.72 12.60 -16.43
CA SER A 232 -4.48 13.32 -16.72
C SER A 232 -4.00 14.12 -15.52
N VAL A 233 -4.90 14.86 -14.86
CA VAL A 233 -4.55 15.65 -13.68
C VAL A 233 -4.14 14.73 -12.53
N SER A 234 -4.85 13.62 -12.30
CA SER A 234 -4.52 12.67 -11.23
C SER A 234 -3.14 12.04 -11.43
N LEU A 235 -2.87 11.53 -12.62
CA LEU A 235 -1.57 10.91 -12.93
C LEU A 235 -0.42 11.93 -12.87
N LEU A 236 -0.58 13.13 -13.45
CA LEU A 236 0.48 14.14 -13.38
C LEU A 236 0.78 14.57 -11.94
N ARG A 237 -0.25 14.77 -11.12
CA ARG A 237 -0.09 15.15 -9.72
C ARG A 237 0.57 14.07 -8.88
N MET A 238 0.26 12.80 -9.15
CA MET A 238 0.95 11.68 -8.51
C MET A 238 2.42 11.58 -8.94
N ALA A 239 2.72 11.72 -10.24
CA ALA A 239 4.09 11.67 -10.77
C ALA A 239 4.98 12.81 -10.26
N GLU A 240 4.40 14.00 -10.10
CA GLU A 240 5.05 15.19 -9.52
C GLU A 240 5.09 15.15 -7.98
N GLY A 241 4.25 14.33 -7.35
CA GLY A 241 4.14 14.21 -5.90
C GLY A 241 5.27 13.41 -5.26
N GLY A 242 5.36 13.49 -3.94
CA GLY A 242 6.29 12.71 -3.13
C GLY A 242 5.91 11.24 -2.97
N ILE A 243 4.74 10.80 -3.46
CA ILE A 243 4.43 9.37 -3.58
C ILE A 243 5.23 8.69 -4.69
N HIS A 244 5.64 9.44 -5.71
CA HIS A 244 6.55 8.96 -6.74
C HIS A 244 7.98 9.24 -6.27
N ASP A 245 8.80 8.19 -6.18
CA ASP A 245 10.20 8.34 -5.79
C ASP A 245 11.00 9.01 -6.90
N GLN A 246 11.23 10.31 -6.75
CA GLN A 246 11.88 11.18 -7.73
C GLN A 246 13.31 10.77 -8.10
N LEU A 247 13.94 9.89 -7.32
CA LEU A 247 15.30 9.41 -7.58
C LEU A 247 15.32 7.97 -8.10
N GLY A 248 14.57 7.08 -7.46
CA GLY A 248 14.62 5.63 -7.72
C GLY A 248 13.45 5.06 -8.51
N GLY A 249 12.45 5.88 -8.82
CA GLY A 249 11.23 5.45 -9.49
C GLY A 249 10.31 4.58 -8.64
N GLY A 250 9.16 4.23 -9.22
CA GLY A 250 8.10 3.51 -8.53
C GLY A 250 7.34 4.39 -7.53
N PHE A 251 6.15 3.92 -7.20
CA PHE A 251 5.19 4.62 -6.36
C PHE A 251 5.09 3.94 -4.99
N CYS A 252 5.06 4.78 -3.96
CA CYS A 252 4.60 4.41 -2.64
C CYS A 252 3.07 4.25 -2.65
N ARG A 253 2.53 3.50 -1.70
CA ARG A 253 1.14 3.05 -1.76
C ARG A 253 0.11 4.18 -1.72
N TYR A 254 0.29 5.15 -0.83
CA TYR A 254 -0.63 6.28 -0.68
C TYR A 254 0.02 7.48 0.00
N SER A 255 -0.65 8.63 -0.05
CA SER A 255 -0.24 9.88 0.59
C SER A 255 -1.00 10.10 1.90
N VAL A 256 -0.30 10.56 2.93
CA VAL A 256 -0.92 10.99 4.21
C VAL A 256 -1.71 12.28 4.04
N ASP A 257 -1.33 13.11 3.07
CA ASP A 257 -1.97 14.39 2.74
C ASP A 257 -2.70 14.34 1.39
N ALA A 258 -3.51 15.37 1.12
CA ALA A 258 -4.30 15.46 -0.10
C ALA A 258 -3.47 15.95 -1.31
N GLU A 259 -2.31 16.51 -1.07
CA GLU A 259 -1.44 17.13 -2.06
C GLU A 259 -0.44 16.16 -2.70
N TRP A 260 -0.45 14.89 -2.29
CA TRP A 260 0.51 13.86 -2.67
C TRP A 260 1.93 14.16 -2.19
N THR A 261 2.11 14.89 -1.09
CA THR A 261 3.43 15.38 -0.65
C THR A 261 4.19 14.33 0.16
N ILE A 262 3.56 13.74 1.18
CA ILE A 262 4.20 12.77 2.07
C ILE A 262 3.54 11.40 1.90
N PRO A 263 4.29 10.37 1.46
CA PRO A 263 3.77 9.02 1.37
C PRO A 263 3.77 8.31 2.73
N HIS A 264 3.01 7.23 2.82
CA HIS A 264 3.51 6.06 3.55
C HIS A 264 4.47 5.32 2.63
N PHE A 265 5.71 5.15 3.05
CA PHE A 265 6.84 4.85 2.17
C PHE A 265 6.89 3.41 1.62
N GLU A 266 5.94 2.58 2.03
CA GLU A 266 5.77 1.23 1.49
C GLU A 266 5.53 1.25 -0.03
N LYS A 267 6.21 0.38 -0.77
CA LYS A 267 6.02 0.22 -2.22
C LYS A 267 5.56 -1.19 -2.54
N MET A 268 4.36 -1.28 -3.13
CA MET A 268 3.74 -2.57 -3.45
C MET A 268 3.87 -2.87 -4.95
N LEU A 269 4.14 -4.14 -5.29
CA LEU A 269 4.23 -4.58 -6.68
C LEU A 269 2.91 -4.36 -7.44
N TYR A 270 1.78 -4.69 -6.81
CA TYR A 270 0.47 -4.61 -7.47
C TYR A 270 0.02 -3.18 -7.75
N ASP A 271 0.34 -2.22 -6.86
CA ASP A 271 0.03 -0.80 -7.06
C ASP A 271 0.82 -0.25 -8.26
N ASN A 272 2.11 -0.59 -8.32
CA ASN A 272 2.98 -0.20 -9.43
C ASN A 272 2.60 -0.89 -10.74
N ALA A 273 2.13 -2.14 -10.72
CA ALA A 273 1.61 -2.83 -11.91
C ALA A 273 0.37 -2.10 -12.49
N ALA A 274 -0.57 -1.73 -11.60
CA ALA A 274 -1.77 -1.01 -12.00
C ALA A 274 -1.43 0.38 -12.58
N LEU A 275 -0.54 1.13 -11.91
CA LEU A 275 -0.08 2.43 -12.37
C LEU A 275 0.70 2.35 -13.69
N LEU A 276 1.57 1.34 -13.88
CA LEU A 276 2.31 1.16 -15.13
C LEU A 276 1.36 1.06 -16.33
N SER A 277 0.29 0.26 -16.20
CA SER A 277 -0.73 0.14 -17.25
C SER A 277 -1.42 1.48 -17.54
N LEU A 278 -1.77 2.22 -16.49
CA LEU A 278 -2.43 3.53 -16.62
C LEU A 278 -1.55 4.57 -17.28
N TYR A 279 -0.29 4.71 -16.85
CA TYR A 279 0.63 5.67 -17.44
C TYR A 279 0.93 5.34 -18.91
N ALA A 280 1.07 4.06 -19.26
CA ALA A 280 1.22 3.65 -20.65
C ALA A 280 -0.02 4.02 -21.49
N ASP A 281 -1.23 3.73 -21.00
CA ASP A 281 -2.43 4.07 -21.75
C ASP A 281 -2.72 5.58 -21.79
N ALA A 282 -2.36 6.33 -20.74
CA ALA A 282 -2.46 7.78 -20.72
C ALA A 282 -1.51 8.40 -21.76
N TRP A 283 -0.27 7.91 -21.87
CA TRP A 283 0.64 8.27 -22.97
C TRP A 283 -0.02 8.03 -24.34
N ARG A 284 -0.62 6.86 -24.56
CA ARG A 284 -1.32 6.57 -25.82
C ARG A 284 -2.52 7.49 -26.07
N ALA A 285 -3.19 7.94 -25.02
CA ALA A 285 -4.38 8.79 -25.12
C ALA A 285 -4.05 10.27 -25.36
N THR A 286 -2.91 10.76 -24.86
CA THR A 286 -2.58 12.19 -24.85
C THR A 286 -1.32 12.56 -25.61
N GLU A 287 -0.41 11.60 -25.84
CA GLU A 287 0.95 11.83 -26.33
C GLU A 287 1.77 12.80 -25.44
N ASP A 288 1.39 12.93 -24.16
CA ASP A 288 2.15 13.73 -23.19
C ASP A 288 3.37 12.93 -22.69
N PRO A 289 4.61 13.36 -23.00
CA PRO A 289 5.83 12.58 -22.72
C PRO A 289 6.05 12.31 -21.23
N ARG A 290 5.42 13.08 -20.34
CA ARG A 290 5.51 12.87 -18.89
C ARG A 290 4.92 11.53 -18.46
N PHE A 291 3.84 11.08 -19.12
CA PHE A 291 3.27 9.77 -18.83
C PHE A 291 4.19 8.64 -19.27
N ALA A 292 4.83 8.79 -20.43
CA ALA A 292 5.80 7.82 -20.92
C ALA A 292 7.05 7.76 -20.04
N ALA A 293 7.55 8.91 -19.58
CA ALA A 293 8.68 8.99 -18.65
C ALA A 293 8.36 8.26 -17.33
N THR A 294 7.19 8.53 -16.76
CA THR A 294 6.75 7.90 -15.50
C THR A 294 6.58 6.38 -15.64
N ALA A 295 6.05 5.91 -16.78
CA ALA A 295 5.99 4.47 -17.07
C ALA A 295 7.39 3.83 -17.12
N ARG A 296 8.38 4.50 -17.73
CA ARG A 296 9.77 4.03 -17.76
C ARG A 296 10.38 3.99 -16.35
N ASP A 297 10.10 4.98 -15.51
CA ASP A 297 10.59 5.02 -14.13
C ASP A 297 10.02 3.86 -13.29
N ILE A 298 8.73 3.53 -13.46
CA ILE A 298 8.14 2.35 -12.82
C ILE A 298 8.86 1.08 -13.27
N VAL A 299 9.07 0.88 -14.58
CA VAL A 299 9.74 -0.33 -15.09
C VAL A 299 11.19 -0.42 -14.60
N ALA A 300 11.92 0.70 -14.56
CA ALA A 300 13.27 0.75 -14.02
C ALA A 300 13.32 0.30 -12.56
N TRP A 301 12.39 0.78 -11.72
CA TRP A 301 12.26 0.34 -10.33
C TRP A 301 11.91 -1.14 -10.23
N VAL A 302 10.93 -1.63 -10.98
CA VAL A 302 10.53 -3.05 -10.97
C VAL A 302 11.70 -3.96 -11.31
N ILE A 303 12.45 -3.64 -12.36
CA ILE A 303 13.60 -4.45 -12.80
C ILE A 303 14.76 -4.36 -11.80
N GLY A 304 15.02 -3.18 -11.25
CA GLY A 304 16.16 -2.94 -10.36
C GLY A 304 15.97 -3.43 -8.93
N GLU A 305 14.76 -3.35 -8.38
CA GLU A 305 14.49 -3.59 -6.95
C GLU A 305 13.64 -4.84 -6.70
N MET A 306 12.69 -5.12 -7.59
CA MET A 306 11.64 -6.12 -7.35
C MET A 306 11.86 -7.45 -8.09
N ARG A 307 12.72 -7.49 -9.10
CA ARG A 307 12.96 -8.71 -9.88
C ARG A 307 13.83 -9.70 -9.10
N SER A 308 13.36 -10.93 -8.97
CA SER A 308 14.11 -12.06 -8.44
C SER A 308 15.06 -12.65 -9.49
N SER A 309 16.18 -13.22 -9.04
CA SER A 309 17.07 -14.02 -9.90
C SER A 309 16.38 -15.26 -10.49
N GLU A 310 15.27 -15.72 -9.91
CA GLU A 310 14.47 -16.85 -10.40
C GLU A 310 13.53 -16.49 -11.55
N GLY A 311 13.35 -15.20 -11.83
CA GLY A 311 12.53 -14.66 -12.92
C GLY A 311 11.24 -13.97 -12.47
N GLY A 312 10.70 -14.31 -11.30
CA GLY A 312 9.53 -13.67 -10.70
C GLY A 312 9.81 -12.31 -10.07
N PHE A 313 8.79 -11.75 -9.43
CA PHE A 313 8.85 -10.48 -8.71
C PHE A 313 8.46 -10.64 -7.24
N PHE A 314 9.20 -9.95 -6.39
CA PHE A 314 8.97 -9.79 -4.96
C PHE A 314 7.72 -8.93 -4.68
N SER A 315 7.13 -9.05 -3.50
CA SER A 315 5.80 -8.49 -3.22
C SER A 315 5.84 -7.01 -2.87
N SER A 316 6.78 -6.59 -1.99
CA SER A 316 6.84 -5.22 -1.49
C SER A 316 8.21 -4.78 -0.97
N LEU A 317 8.35 -3.46 -0.80
CA LEU A 317 9.39 -2.83 0.03
C LEU A 317 8.74 -2.19 1.26
N ASP A 318 9.40 -2.36 2.40
CA ASP A 318 9.01 -1.82 3.70
C ASP A 318 8.96 -0.28 3.69
N ALA A 319 8.06 0.28 4.49
CA ALA A 319 8.02 1.72 4.75
C ALA A 319 9.22 2.15 5.63
N ASP A 320 9.70 1.24 6.49
CA ASP A 320 10.72 1.52 7.49
C ASP A 320 12.12 1.12 7.01
N SER A 321 13.11 1.91 7.38
CA SER A 321 14.52 1.50 7.38
C SER A 321 15.14 1.88 8.71
N GLU A 322 15.88 0.96 9.33
CA GLU A 322 16.42 1.17 10.70
C GLU A 322 15.31 1.52 11.72
N HIS A 323 14.12 0.91 11.58
CA HIS A 323 12.95 1.14 12.45
C HIS A 323 12.36 2.56 12.41
N GLU A 324 12.67 3.32 11.36
CA GLU A 324 12.13 4.66 11.13
C GLU A 324 11.50 4.73 9.73
N GLU A 325 10.23 5.14 9.66
CA GLU A 325 9.50 5.33 8.40
C GLU A 325 10.17 6.41 7.54
N GLY A 326 10.42 6.11 6.26
CA GLY A 326 10.90 7.11 5.31
C GLY A 326 12.38 7.51 5.44
N LYS A 327 13.11 7.08 6.48
CA LYS A 327 14.53 7.42 6.72
C LYS A 327 15.43 7.19 5.51
N PHE A 328 15.20 6.09 4.77
CA PHE A 328 15.93 5.80 3.54
C PHE A 328 15.76 6.90 2.47
N TYR A 329 14.58 7.53 2.38
CA TYR A 329 14.17 8.38 1.27
C TYR A 329 14.42 9.87 1.48
N VAL A 330 14.42 10.35 2.72
CA VAL A 330 14.47 11.78 3.03
C VAL A 330 15.88 12.38 2.98
N TRP A 331 15.95 13.70 2.81
CA TRP A 331 17.19 14.46 2.66
C TRP A 331 17.17 15.73 3.48
N THR A 332 18.36 16.27 3.77
CA THR A 332 18.55 17.66 4.22
C THR A 332 19.32 18.46 3.17
N PRO A 333 19.13 19.78 3.06
CA PRO A 333 19.91 20.64 2.17
C PRO A 333 21.42 20.45 2.33
N GLU A 334 21.89 20.28 3.57
CA GLU A 334 23.29 20.03 3.91
C GLU A 334 23.78 18.71 3.32
N SER A 335 23.01 17.63 3.47
CA SER A 335 23.36 16.32 2.92
C SER A 335 23.41 16.32 1.38
N VAL A 336 22.54 17.09 0.73
CA VAL A 336 22.50 17.23 -0.74
C VAL A 336 23.70 18.02 -1.24
N LYS A 337 24.08 19.13 -0.57
CA LYS A 337 25.27 19.94 -0.92
C LYS A 337 26.60 19.21 -0.81
N VAL A 338 26.67 18.14 -0.01
CA VAL A 338 27.86 17.28 0.05
C VAL A 338 27.98 16.41 -1.22
N VAL A 339 26.86 16.09 -1.86
CA VAL A 339 26.78 15.17 -3.01
C VAL A 339 26.82 15.91 -4.35
N LEU A 340 26.17 17.08 -4.42
CA LEU A 340 26.01 17.86 -5.64
C LEU A 340 27.02 19.01 -5.72
N ASP A 341 27.41 19.38 -6.94
CA ASP A 341 28.09 20.65 -7.17
C ASP A 341 27.08 21.84 -7.14
N ASP A 342 27.60 23.08 -7.15
CA ASP A 342 26.77 24.28 -7.00
C ASP A 342 25.72 24.45 -8.11
N ASP A 343 26.05 24.08 -9.36
CA ASP A 343 25.14 24.21 -10.50
C ASP A 343 24.04 23.14 -10.43
N GLU A 344 24.41 21.90 -10.10
CA GLU A 344 23.48 20.80 -9.89
C GLU A 344 22.53 21.10 -8.72
N TYR A 345 23.08 21.60 -7.60
CA TYR A 345 22.29 21.99 -6.44
C TYR A 345 21.32 23.13 -6.76
N ALA A 346 21.75 24.15 -7.52
CA ALA A 346 20.90 25.29 -7.86
C ALA A 346 19.63 24.89 -8.62
N VAL A 347 19.73 23.89 -9.51
CA VAL A 347 18.58 23.31 -10.24
C VAL A 347 17.78 22.38 -9.33
N ALA A 348 18.43 21.41 -8.71
CA ALA A 348 17.79 20.38 -7.89
C ALA A 348 17.02 20.97 -6.69
N SER A 349 17.58 21.99 -6.03
CA SER A 349 16.97 22.58 -4.84
C SER A 349 15.63 23.24 -5.13
N ARG A 350 15.53 23.96 -6.27
CA ARG A 350 14.29 24.63 -6.71
C ARG A 350 13.29 23.63 -7.26
N HIS A 351 13.76 22.69 -8.07
CA HIS A 351 12.90 21.70 -8.70
C HIS A 351 12.26 20.77 -7.66
N TRP A 352 13.04 20.28 -6.70
CA TRP A 352 12.59 19.35 -5.66
C TRP A 352 12.20 20.00 -4.32
N GLY A 353 12.38 21.31 -4.17
CA GLY A 353 11.90 22.09 -3.03
C GLY A 353 12.76 22.02 -1.77
N LEU A 354 14.05 21.70 -1.90
CA LEU A 354 15.02 21.76 -0.81
C LEU A 354 15.29 23.20 -0.34
N ASP A 355 14.87 24.21 -1.12
CA ASP A 355 14.92 25.63 -0.75
C ASP A 355 13.65 26.12 -0.02
N ARG A 356 12.70 25.22 0.25
CA ARG A 356 11.49 25.47 1.03
C ARG A 356 11.62 24.90 2.44
N ALA A 357 10.64 25.18 3.29
CA ALA A 357 10.56 24.56 4.62
C ALA A 357 10.51 23.02 4.53
N PRO A 358 11.06 22.30 5.52
CA PRO A 358 11.01 20.83 5.56
C PRO A 358 9.55 20.35 5.51
N ASN A 359 9.31 19.31 4.71
CA ASN A 359 7.98 18.73 4.54
C ASN A 359 7.79 17.42 5.32
N PHE A 360 8.86 16.84 5.86
CA PHE A 360 8.84 15.61 6.64
C PHE A 360 9.36 15.86 8.06
N GLU A 361 8.53 15.53 9.06
CA GLU A 361 8.84 15.62 10.50
C GLU A 361 9.47 16.94 10.97
N HIS A 362 9.21 18.03 10.25
CA HIS A 362 9.76 19.37 10.51
C HIS A 362 11.29 19.51 10.42
N GLU A 363 12.01 18.49 9.94
CA GLU A 363 13.47 18.50 9.87
C GLU A 363 14.05 17.94 8.56
N ALA A 364 13.25 17.23 7.76
CA ALA A 364 13.72 16.59 6.53
C ALA A 364 12.83 16.90 5.32
N TRP A 365 13.34 16.55 4.13
CA TRP A 365 12.70 16.75 2.85
C TRP A 365 12.50 15.41 2.13
N ASN A 366 11.24 15.03 1.93
CA ASN A 366 10.88 14.06 0.89
C ASN A 366 10.80 14.80 -0.45
N LEU A 367 11.56 14.35 -1.44
CA LEU A 367 11.67 15.03 -2.74
C LEU A 367 10.36 14.90 -3.52
N ARG A 368 9.91 16.01 -4.09
CA ARG A 368 8.75 16.09 -5.00
C ARG A 368 8.95 17.24 -5.97
N VAL A 369 8.32 17.23 -7.14
CA VAL A 369 8.36 18.37 -8.05
C VAL A 369 7.56 19.53 -7.44
N VAL A 370 8.26 20.58 -6.98
CA VAL A 370 7.61 21.79 -6.44
C VAL A 370 7.60 22.95 -7.43
N GLN A 371 8.47 22.88 -8.44
CA GLN A 371 8.60 23.87 -9.50
C GLN A 371 8.96 23.17 -10.83
N PRO A 372 8.19 23.39 -11.92
CA PRO A 372 8.53 22.84 -13.22
C PRO A 372 9.94 23.24 -13.66
N LEU A 373 10.67 22.30 -14.27
CA LEU A 373 12.06 22.54 -14.71
C LEU A 373 12.17 23.70 -15.71
N GLU A 374 11.11 23.92 -16.49
CA GLU A 374 10.97 25.04 -17.42
C GLU A 374 11.01 26.42 -16.72
N ASP A 375 10.43 26.52 -15.52
CA ASP A 375 10.48 27.76 -14.74
C ASP A 375 11.84 27.90 -14.06
N VAL A 376 12.38 26.80 -13.50
CA VAL A 376 13.72 26.77 -12.89
C VAL A 376 14.79 27.22 -13.87
N ARG A 377 14.77 26.73 -15.12
CA ARG A 377 15.77 27.13 -16.12
C ARG A 377 15.66 28.62 -16.48
N ARG A 378 14.45 29.18 -16.48
CA ARG A 378 14.21 30.60 -16.80
C ARG A 378 14.77 31.49 -15.71
N GLU A 379 14.57 31.11 -14.46
CA GLU A 379 15.12 31.83 -13.30
C GLU A 379 16.65 31.77 -13.25
N LEU A 380 17.24 30.62 -13.56
CA LEU A 380 18.69 30.43 -13.56
C LEU A 380 19.38 30.91 -14.84
N GLY A 381 18.62 31.28 -15.88
CA GLY A 381 19.17 31.74 -17.15
C GLY A 381 19.93 30.67 -17.94
N VAL A 382 19.60 29.39 -17.75
CA VAL A 382 20.24 28.26 -18.43
C VAL A 382 19.38 27.70 -19.57
N SER A 383 20.02 27.04 -20.53
CA SER A 383 19.29 26.40 -21.64
C SER A 383 18.48 25.20 -21.15
N THR A 384 17.42 24.81 -21.90
CA THR A 384 16.64 23.61 -21.62
C THR A 384 17.51 22.36 -21.52
N ALA A 385 18.43 22.16 -22.48
CA ALA A 385 19.33 21.03 -22.49
C ALA A 385 20.26 21.00 -21.26
N GLN A 386 20.76 22.17 -20.84
CA GLN A 386 21.61 22.27 -19.65
C GLN A 386 20.83 22.00 -18.36
N ALA A 387 19.60 22.51 -18.22
CA ALA A 387 18.77 22.26 -17.05
C ALA A 387 18.44 20.76 -16.89
N HIS A 388 18.07 20.08 -17.98
CA HIS A 388 17.86 18.64 -17.98
C HIS A 388 19.14 17.88 -17.61
N ALA A 389 20.29 18.23 -18.21
CA ALA A 389 21.56 17.57 -17.92
C ALA A 389 22.04 17.79 -16.47
N LEU A 390 21.75 18.94 -15.87
CA LEU A 390 22.03 19.21 -14.46
C LEU A 390 21.12 18.40 -13.53
N LEU A 391 19.81 18.38 -13.82
CA LEU A 391 18.85 17.65 -13.00
C LEU A 391 19.09 16.13 -13.06
N GLU A 392 19.38 15.56 -14.23
CA GLU A 392 19.67 14.13 -14.36
C GLU A 392 20.95 13.74 -13.61
N ARG A 393 22.03 14.52 -13.72
CA ARG A 393 23.26 14.28 -12.94
C ARG A 393 22.99 14.37 -11.44
N ALA A 394 22.19 15.34 -11.01
CA ALA A 394 21.78 15.45 -9.62
C ALA A 394 20.99 14.22 -9.16
N ARG A 395 20.04 13.75 -9.97
CA ARG A 395 19.24 12.55 -9.71
C ARG A 395 20.12 11.32 -9.54
N GLU A 396 21.05 11.09 -10.48
CA GLU A 396 21.98 9.96 -10.44
C GLU A 396 22.91 10.00 -9.22
N LYS A 397 23.51 11.16 -8.93
CA LYS A 397 24.41 11.32 -7.77
C LYS A 397 23.67 11.10 -6.45
N LEU A 398 22.47 11.65 -6.30
CA LEU A 398 21.65 11.46 -5.11
C LEU A 398 21.16 10.00 -4.99
N PHE A 399 20.73 9.38 -6.08
CA PHE A 399 20.37 7.97 -6.09
C PHE A 399 21.54 7.08 -5.64
N ASN A 400 22.74 7.32 -6.17
CA ASN A 400 23.97 6.60 -5.80
C ASN A 400 24.42 6.85 -4.36
N ALA A 401 24.18 8.05 -3.83
CA ALA A 401 24.44 8.34 -2.42
C ALA A 401 23.42 7.63 -1.52
N ARG A 402 22.13 7.63 -1.89
CA ARG A 402 21.05 6.94 -1.17
C ARG A 402 21.22 5.43 -1.16
N SER A 403 21.70 4.83 -2.26
CA SER A 403 21.87 3.38 -2.35
C SER A 403 22.90 2.80 -1.37
N ARG A 404 23.72 3.66 -0.73
CA ARG A 404 24.66 3.28 0.34
C ARG A 404 24.06 3.29 1.74
N ARG A 405 22.83 3.79 1.91
CA ARG A 405 22.10 3.76 3.19
C ARG A 405 21.57 2.35 3.47
N VAL A 406 21.21 2.08 4.72
CA VAL A 406 20.46 0.86 5.05
C VAL A 406 19.15 0.89 4.28
N ARG A 407 18.89 -0.16 3.50
CA ARG A 407 17.69 -0.25 2.66
C ARG A 407 16.47 -0.64 3.50
N PRO A 408 15.26 -0.23 3.09
CA PRO A 408 14.05 -0.83 3.61
C PRO A 408 14.05 -2.34 3.38
N GLY A 409 13.38 -3.07 4.27
CA GLY A 409 13.17 -4.51 4.09
C GLY A 409 12.48 -4.80 2.76
N ARG A 410 12.86 -5.90 2.11
CA ARG A 410 12.14 -6.39 0.93
C ARG A 410 11.39 -7.66 1.32
N ASP A 411 10.10 -7.67 1.08
CA ASP A 411 9.30 -8.89 1.23
C ASP A 411 9.50 -9.74 -0.03
N ASP A 412 10.18 -10.87 0.15
CA ASP A 412 10.59 -11.76 -0.93
C ASP A 412 9.51 -12.75 -1.38
N LYS A 413 8.29 -12.66 -0.82
CA LYS A 413 7.14 -13.42 -1.33
C LYS A 413 6.90 -13.13 -2.81
N MET A 414 6.79 -14.18 -3.60
CA MET A 414 6.48 -14.09 -5.04
C MET A 414 5.04 -14.50 -5.30
N LEU A 415 4.11 -13.63 -4.87
CA LEU A 415 2.67 -13.89 -4.93
C LEU A 415 2.21 -14.02 -6.39
N THR A 416 1.45 -15.07 -6.68
CA THR A 416 1.03 -15.41 -8.06
C THR A 416 0.21 -14.30 -8.69
N SER A 417 -0.77 -13.77 -7.96
CA SER A 417 -1.69 -12.74 -8.47
C SER A 417 -0.95 -11.43 -8.78
N TRP A 418 0.03 -11.05 -7.97
CA TRP A 418 0.77 -9.79 -8.16
C TRP A 418 1.79 -9.92 -9.29
N ASN A 419 2.43 -11.08 -9.41
CA ASN A 419 3.24 -11.41 -10.58
C ASN A 419 2.42 -11.35 -11.86
N ALA A 420 1.21 -11.93 -11.87
CA ALA A 420 0.32 -11.89 -13.02
C ALA A 420 -0.08 -10.45 -13.42
N LEU A 421 -0.37 -9.58 -12.44
CA LEU A 421 -0.64 -8.16 -12.69
C LEU A 421 0.56 -7.46 -13.32
N MET A 422 1.76 -7.68 -12.78
CA MET A 422 2.98 -7.06 -13.31
C MET A 422 3.34 -7.58 -14.70
N ILE A 423 3.21 -8.89 -14.95
CA ILE A 423 3.40 -9.50 -16.29
C ILE A 423 2.47 -8.84 -17.31
N ALA A 424 1.19 -8.70 -16.97
CA ALA A 424 0.21 -8.06 -17.85
C ALA A 424 0.55 -6.58 -18.10
N ALA A 425 0.98 -5.86 -17.06
CA ALA A 425 1.37 -4.46 -17.15
C ALA A 425 2.61 -4.26 -18.03
N LEU A 426 3.66 -5.07 -17.86
CA LEU A 426 4.87 -5.05 -18.68
C LEU A 426 4.57 -5.38 -20.14
N ALA A 427 3.78 -6.41 -20.42
CA ALA A 427 3.40 -6.77 -21.79
C ALA A 427 2.59 -5.64 -22.47
N ARG A 428 1.70 -4.98 -21.71
CA ARG A 428 0.93 -3.84 -22.20
C ARG A 428 1.81 -2.62 -22.47
N ALA A 429 2.64 -2.24 -21.50
CA ALA A 429 3.53 -1.09 -21.59
C ALA A 429 4.56 -1.28 -22.71
N SER A 430 5.14 -2.47 -22.84
CA SER A 430 6.08 -2.83 -23.92
C SER A 430 5.48 -2.54 -25.30
N ARG A 431 4.23 -2.95 -25.53
CA ARG A 431 3.55 -2.71 -26.80
C ARG A 431 3.22 -1.23 -27.02
N VAL A 432 2.82 -0.51 -25.97
CA VAL A 432 2.36 0.88 -26.07
C VAL A 432 3.53 1.87 -26.21
N LEU A 433 4.65 1.59 -25.56
CA LEU A 433 5.85 2.43 -25.59
C LEU A 433 6.93 1.94 -26.57
N GLU A 434 6.68 0.84 -27.28
CA GLU A 434 7.59 0.22 -28.25
C GLU A 434 8.93 -0.21 -27.62
N GLU A 435 8.86 -0.80 -26.42
CA GLU A 435 10.02 -1.23 -25.62
C GLU A 435 10.07 -2.77 -25.54
N PRO A 436 10.63 -3.48 -26.55
CA PRO A 436 10.56 -4.94 -26.64
C PRO A 436 11.33 -5.67 -25.54
N SER A 437 12.31 -5.02 -24.91
CA SER A 437 13.05 -5.58 -23.78
C SER A 437 12.13 -5.90 -22.59
N TRP A 438 11.08 -5.11 -22.37
CA TRP A 438 10.12 -5.31 -21.28
C TRP A 438 9.24 -6.54 -21.50
N LEU A 439 8.96 -6.89 -22.76
CA LEU A 439 8.25 -8.12 -23.10
C LEU A 439 9.08 -9.35 -22.71
N GLY A 440 10.40 -9.31 -22.91
CA GLY A 440 11.31 -10.37 -22.46
C GLY A 440 11.23 -10.57 -20.94
N VAL A 441 11.23 -9.49 -20.16
CA VAL A 441 11.05 -9.55 -18.70
C VAL A 441 9.70 -10.17 -18.33
N ALA A 442 8.62 -9.78 -19.02
CA ALA A 442 7.29 -10.35 -18.79
C ALA A 442 7.23 -11.85 -19.11
N GLN A 443 7.93 -12.30 -20.15
CA GLN A 443 8.03 -13.71 -20.52
C GLN A 443 8.80 -14.51 -19.48
N ASP A 444 9.95 -14.02 -19.03
CA ASP A 444 10.75 -14.66 -17.98
C ASP A 444 9.93 -14.87 -16.69
N ALA A 445 9.16 -13.85 -16.29
CA ALA A 445 8.28 -13.93 -15.12
C ALA A 445 7.10 -14.88 -15.36
N ALA A 446 6.51 -14.91 -16.56
CA ALA A 446 5.47 -15.89 -16.90
C ALA A 446 5.98 -17.33 -16.88
N ASP A 447 7.22 -17.56 -17.31
CA ASP A 447 7.87 -18.87 -17.27
C ASP A 447 8.24 -19.28 -15.84
N PHE A 448 8.63 -18.33 -14.99
CA PHE A 448 8.74 -18.55 -13.54
C PHE A 448 7.40 -19.01 -12.93
N VAL A 449 6.30 -18.29 -13.19
CA VAL A 449 4.97 -18.65 -12.66
C VAL A 449 4.57 -20.07 -13.09
N LYS A 450 4.77 -20.43 -14.36
CA LYS A 450 4.46 -21.78 -14.87
C LYS A 450 5.32 -22.87 -14.23
N ARG A 451 6.58 -22.56 -13.93
CA ARG A 451 7.55 -23.54 -13.41
C ARG A 451 7.38 -23.77 -11.91
N GLU A 452 7.21 -22.70 -11.13
CA GLU A 452 7.27 -22.74 -9.67
C GLU A 452 5.88 -22.71 -9.00
N LEU A 453 4.92 -22.02 -9.62
CA LEU A 453 3.60 -21.74 -9.01
C LEU A 453 2.48 -22.61 -9.59
N TRP A 454 2.79 -23.45 -10.59
CA TRP A 454 1.86 -24.45 -11.10
C TRP A 454 2.13 -25.81 -10.47
N ARG A 455 1.17 -26.33 -9.70
CA ARG A 455 1.26 -27.63 -9.01
C ARG A 455 0.03 -28.46 -9.30
N ASP A 456 0.21 -29.71 -9.72
CA ASP A 456 -0.87 -30.68 -9.97
C ASP A 456 -1.99 -30.15 -10.89
N GLY A 457 -1.64 -29.42 -11.95
CA GLY A 457 -2.63 -28.86 -12.88
C GLY A 457 -3.32 -27.59 -12.39
N LYS A 458 -2.91 -27.05 -11.23
CA LYS A 458 -3.50 -25.87 -10.61
C LYS A 458 -2.46 -24.79 -10.38
N LEU A 459 -2.89 -23.54 -10.52
CA LEU A 459 -2.10 -22.39 -10.13
C LEU A 459 -2.34 -22.11 -8.64
N VAL A 460 -1.28 -22.11 -7.83
CA VAL A 460 -1.38 -21.83 -6.39
C VAL A 460 -1.41 -20.32 -6.13
N ALA A 461 -1.91 -19.89 -4.97
CA ALA A 461 -1.90 -18.46 -4.60
C ALA A 461 -0.48 -17.96 -4.24
N THR A 462 0.29 -18.85 -3.59
CA THR A 462 1.53 -18.65 -2.80
C THR A 462 1.48 -17.49 -1.84
#